data_AF-A0A5E7YQQ1-F1
#
_entry.id   AF-A0A5E7YQQ1-F1
#
_cell.length_a   1.000
_cell.length_b   1.000
_cell.length_c   1.000
_cell.angle_alpha   90.00
_cell.angle_beta   90.00
_cell.angle_gamma   90.00
#
_symmetry.space_group_name_H-M   'P 1'
#
loop_
_entity.id
_entity.type
_entity.pdbx_description
1 polymer ?
#
loop_
_entity_poly.entity_id
_entity_poly.type
_entity_poly.pdbx_seq_one_letter_code
_entity_poly.pdbx_strand_id
1 'polypeptide(L)'
;MSLTAALADRTYDREASITASWEKPFSTAERHRDHALAQVVVDRHDGLEKSIASKPRTETEQYFSVPELRKVQAKKSASFSVAKEWEGSVDTVGISHFTAQLRETRGADDAIDVAELPISDIPAADRDRLTEGAIFRYLIGYAQDDRGTVTRKRLVYFRKGKIRPKADVQESWLKMAAMFSNDQFTG
;
A
#
# COMPACT_ATOMS: atom_id res chain seq x y z
N MET A 1 67.42 3.20 -33.42
CA MET A 1 67.26 3.03 -31.96
C MET A 1 65.82 3.39 -31.63
N SER A 2 64.95 2.39 -31.53
CA SER A 2 63.51 2.56 -31.34
C SER A 2 63.09 1.85 -30.06
N LEU A 3 62.48 2.59 -29.13
CA LEU A 3 61.83 2.06 -27.93
C LEU A 3 60.34 2.40 -28.05
N THR A 4 59.54 1.41 -28.44
CA THR A 4 58.08 1.51 -28.53
C THR A 4 57.47 0.61 -27.46
N ALA A 5 56.49 1.18 -26.76
CA ALA A 5 55.86 0.70 -25.55
C ALA A 5 55.20 -0.68 -25.68
N ALA A 6 55.37 -1.50 -24.64
CA ALA A 6 54.57 -2.69 -24.39
C ALA A 6 53.32 -2.29 -23.61
N LEU A 7 52.18 -2.16 -24.31
CA LEU A 7 50.87 -2.08 -23.68
C LEU A 7 50.38 -3.48 -23.32
N ALA A 8 49.89 -3.60 -22.10
CA ALA A 8 49.35 -4.79 -21.49
C ALA A 8 48.04 -5.22 -22.15
N ASP A 9 48.00 -6.47 -22.60
CA ASP A 9 46.77 -7.17 -22.95
C ASP A 9 46.32 -7.98 -21.72
N ARG A 10 45.35 -7.45 -20.98
CA ARG A 10 44.58 -8.20 -19.97
C ARG A 10 43.12 -8.14 -20.38
N THR A 11 42.77 -9.00 -21.32
CA THR A 11 41.39 -9.39 -21.59
C THR A 11 40.76 -9.95 -20.32
N TYR A 12 39.81 -9.20 -19.78
CA TYR A 12 38.98 -9.59 -18.65
C TYR A 12 37.90 -10.53 -19.17
N ASP A 13 38.17 -11.82 -19.14
CA ASP A 13 37.17 -12.85 -19.39
C ASP A 13 36.37 -13.07 -18.10
N ARG A 14 35.18 -12.47 -18.05
CA ARG A 14 34.20 -12.71 -16.98
C ARG A 14 32.79 -12.59 -17.53
N GLU A 15 32.51 -13.36 -18.57
CA GLU A 15 31.13 -13.58 -19.00
C GLU A 15 30.37 -14.42 -17.97
N ALA A 16 29.18 -13.94 -17.70
CA ALA A 16 28.24 -14.43 -16.74
C ALA A 16 27.79 -15.87 -17.07
N SER A 17 27.84 -16.73 -16.06
CA SER A 17 27.10 -18.00 -16.05
C SER A 17 26.39 -18.14 -14.70
N ILE A 18 25.38 -17.30 -14.48
CA ILE A 18 24.35 -17.54 -13.46
C ILE A 18 22.99 -17.16 -14.05
N THR A 19 22.54 -17.88 -15.07
CA THR A 19 21.11 -18.03 -15.34
C THR A 19 20.57 -19.11 -14.41
N ALA A 20 20.15 -18.69 -13.22
CA ALA A 20 19.33 -19.53 -12.36
C ALA A 20 18.02 -19.81 -13.10
N SER A 21 17.78 -21.08 -13.40
CA SER A 21 16.53 -21.60 -13.96
C SER A 21 15.50 -21.73 -12.84
N TRP A 22 14.50 -20.83 -12.83
CA TRP A 22 13.39 -20.83 -11.85
C TRP A 22 12.02 -20.97 -12.50
N GLU A 23 11.95 -21.54 -13.70
CA GLU A 23 10.67 -21.92 -14.31
C GLU A 23 10.26 -23.33 -13.84
N LYS A 24 9.47 -23.38 -12.78
CA LYS A 24 8.55 -24.50 -12.59
C LYS A 24 7.28 -24.18 -13.39
N PRO A 25 6.90 -24.97 -14.40
CA PRO A 25 5.62 -24.78 -15.07
C PRO A 25 4.50 -25.05 -14.07
N PHE A 26 3.67 -24.04 -13.81
CA PHE A 26 2.43 -24.22 -13.10
C PHE A 26 1.53 -25.15 -13.92
N SER A 27 1.20 -26.28 -13.32
CA SER A 27 0.26 -27.27 -13.81
C SER A 27 -1.06 -26.61 -14.18
N THR A 28 -1.36 -26.56 -15.47
CA THR A 28 -2.67 -26.19 -16.01
C THR A 28 -3.56 -27.41 -15.89
N ALA A 29 -4.13 -27.61 -14.70
CA ALA A 29 -5.22 -28.54 -14.48
C ALA A 29 -6.46 -27.74 -14.06
N GLU A 30 -7.30 -27.48 -15.06
CA GLU A 30 -8.68 -27.97 -15.01
C GLU A 30 -9.55 -27.46 -13.85
N ARG A 31 -10.38 -26.46 -14.15
CA ARG A 31 -11.78 -26.45 -13.70
C ARG A 31 -12.61 -25.56 -14.62
N HIS A 32 -13.16 -26.22 -15.64
CA HIS A 32 -14.51 -25.94 -16.11
C HIS A 32 -15.45 -25.76 -14.92
N ARG A 33 -16.17 -24.65 -14.90
CA ARG A 33 -17.56 -24.63 -14.44
C ARG A 33 -18.28 -23.44 -15.05
N ASP A 34 -19.02 -23.76 -16.09
CA ASP A 34 -20.28 -23.15 -16.45
C ASP A 34 -21.12 -22.80 -15.22
N HIS A 35 -21.80 -21.64 -15.27
CA HIS A 35 -23.17 -21.38 -14.83
C HIS A 35 -23.38 -19.85 -14.89
N ALA A 36 -24.03 -19.34 -15.93
CA ALA A 36 -25.49 -19.22 -16.05
C ALA A 36 -25.98 -17.84 -15.60
N LEU A 37 -26.27 -17.02 -16.62
CA LEU A 37 -27.41 -16.12 -16.76
C LEU A 37 -28.28 -15.90 -15.50
N ALA A 38 -28.29 -14.67 -15.00
CA ALA A 38 -29.45 -14.12 -14.32
C ALA A 38 -29.62 -12.65 -14.73
N GLN A 39 -30.41 -12.46 -15.79
CA GLN A 39 -31.14 -11.21 -16.01
C GLN A 39 -32.26 -11.14 -14.95
N VAL A 40 -32.32 -10.05 -14.20
CA VAL A 40 -33.50 -9.65 -13.41
C VAL A 40 -33.69 -8.17 -13.74
N VAL A 41 -34.54 -7.88 -14.72
CA VAL A 41 -35.97 -7.55 -14.58
C VAL A 41 -36.17 -6.26 -13.76
N VAL A 42 -36.61 -5.29 -14.54
CA VAL A 42 -37.16 -3.97 -14.25
C VAL A 42 -38.23 -4.05 -13.15
N ASP A 43 -38.26 -3.09 -12.22
CA ASP A 43 -39.56 -2.56 -11.81
C ASP A 43 -39.49 -1.06 -11.49
N ARG A 44 -40.41 -0.33 -12.14
CA ARG A 44 -40.69 1.08 -11.94
C ARG A 44 -41.62 1.18 -10.73
N HIS A 45 -41.29 2.03 -9.77
CA HIS A 45 -42.34 2.59 -8.92
C HIS A 45 -42.52 4.07 -9.22
N ASP A 46 -43.53 4.27 -10.07
CA ASP A 46 -44.30 5.47 -10.29
C ASP A 46 -44.96 5.95 -8.99
N GLY A 47 -45.03 7.28 -8.86
CA GLY A 47 -46.07 8.05 -8.19
C GLY A 47 -46.60 7.61 -6.82
N LEU A 48 -46.31 8.41 -5.79
CA LEU A 48 -47.35 8.77 -4.82
C LEU A 48 -47.11 10.18 -4.24
N GLU A 49 -47.52 11.19 -4.99
CA GLU A 49 -47.93 12.46 -4.40
C GLU A 49 -49.21 12.23 -3.60
N LYS A 50 -49.16 12.41 -2.27
CA LYS A 50 -50.37 12.59 -1.46
C LYS A 50 -50.16 13.67 -0.39
N SER A 51 -50.81 14.80 -0.68
CA SER A 51 -51.64 15.61 0.22
C SER A 51 -51.05 16.04 1.55
N ILE A 52 -50.66 17.32 1.53
CA ILE A 52 -50.57 18.23 2.65
C ILE A 52 -51.99 18.44 3.19
N ALA A 53 -52.35 17.78 4.29
CA ALA A 53 -53.59 18.03 5.02
C ALA A 53 -53.24 18.32 6.49
N SER A 54 -53.10 19.60 6.79
CA SER A 54 -52.88 20.15 8.13
C SER A 54 -54.08 19.84 9.04
N LYS A 55 -53.87 19.05 10.09
CA LYS A 55 -54.81 18.91 11.21
C LYS A 55 -54.29 19.64 12.46
N PRO A 56 -55.20 20.21 13.27
CA PRO A 56 -54.84 21.02 14.42
C PRO A 56 -54.19 20.16 15.51
N ARG A 57 -53.15 20.75 16.10
CA ARG A 57 -52.32 20.22 17.18
C ARG A 57 -53.16 20.15 18.46
N THR A 58 -53.69 18.97 18.76
CA THR A 58 -54.16 18.64 20.11
C THR A 58 -53.01 17.98 20.87
N GLU A 59 -52.60 18.67 21.92
CA GLU A 59 -51.59 18.29 22.90
C GLU A 59 -52.02 16.98 23.58
N THR A 60 -51.52 15.86 23.08
CA THR A 60 -51.63 14.55 23.73
C THR A 60 -50.20 14.12 23.99
N GLU A 61 -49.88 13.89 25.27
CA GLU A 61 -48.62 13.32 25.74
C GLU A 61 -48.44 11.93 25.14
N GLN A 62 -47.98 11.89 23.90
CA GLN A 62 -47.61 10.67 23.21
C GLN A 62 -46.24 10.28 23.77
N TYR A 63 -46.27 9.45 24.81
CA TYR A 63 -45.11 8.77 25.35
C TYR A 63 -44.39 8.06 24.19
N PHE A 64 -43.34 8.69 23.66
CA PHE A 64 -42.40 8.04 22.77
C PHE A 64 -41.76 6.93 23.60
N SER A 65 -42.17 5.68 23.37
CA SER A 65 -41.36 4.54 23.79
C SER A 65 -40.00 4.73 23.15
N VAL A 66 -39.05 5.22 23.95
CA VAL A 66 -37.64 5.28 23.56
C VAL A 66 -37.28 3.83 23.26
N PRO A 67 -36.96 3.49 21.99
CA PRO A 67 -36.58 2.13 21.67
C PRO A 67 -35.39 1.80 22.56
N GLU A 68 -35.58 0.77 23.38
CA GLU A 68 -34.59 0.29 24.32
C GLU A 68 -33.28 0.15 23.56
N LEU A 69 -32.31 1.03 23.89
CA LEU A 69 -31.03 1.12 23.21
C LEU A 69 -30.40 -0.26 23.29
N ARG A 70 -30.55 -1.06 22.23
CA ARG A 70 -29.84 -2.33 22.06
C ARG A 70 -28.39 -1.95 22.29
N LYS A 71 -27.81 -2.44 23.40
CA LYS A 71 -26.37 -2.38 23.62
C LYS A 71 -25.74 -3.08 22.44
N VAL A 72 -25.38 -2.31 21.41
CA VAL A 72 -24.60 -2.79 20.29
C VAL A 72 -23.31 -3.21 20.94
N GLN A 73 -23.14 -4.53 21.13
CA GLN A 73 -21.90 -5.08 21.63
C GLN A 73 -20.85 -4.70 20.61
N ALA A 74 -20.11 -3.62 20.88
CA ALA A 74 -19.00 -3.21 20.07
C ALA A 74 -18.04 -4.40 20.07
N LYS A 75 -17.95 -5.10 18.94
CA LYS A 75 -16.95 -6.16 18.76
C LYS A 75 -15.62 -5.55 19.17
N LYS A 76 -14.94 -6.14 20.15
CA LYS A 76 -13.57 -5.76 20.52
C LYS A 76 -12.75 -5.82 19.23
N SER A 77 -12.43 -4.66 18.68
CA SER A 77 -11.52 -4.55 17.54
C SER A 77 -10.16 -5.04 18.01
N ALA A 78 -9.52 -5.92 17.23
CA ALA A 78 -8.17 -6.38 17.47
C ALA A 78 -7.24 -5.18 17.73
N SER A 79 -6.43 -5.25 18.79
CA SER A 79 -5.46 -4.21 19.10
C SER A 79 -4.24 -4.35 18.19
N PHE A 80 -3.74 -3.23 17.67
CA PHE A 80 -2.47 -3.16 16.94
C PHE A 80 -1.55 -2.18 17.66
N SER A 81 -0.39 -2.67 18.09
CA SER A 81 0.66 -1.88 18.74
C SER A 81 1.79 -1.62 17.76
N VAL A 82 2.07 -0.35 17.47
CA VAL A 82 3.12 0.07 16.53
C VAL A 82 4.49 -0.04 17.19
N ALA A 83 5.40 -0.80 16.57
CA ALA A 83 6.79 -0.93 17.01
C ALA A 83 7.72 0.04 16.28
N LYS A 84 7.56 0.18 14.96
CA LYS A 84 8.32 1.12 14.12
C LYS A 84 7.45 1.73 13.03
N GLU A 85 7.85 2.91 12.57
CA GLU A 85 7.05 3.75 11.71
C GLU A 85 7.90 4.63 10.78
N TRP A 86 7.62 4.52 9.48
CA TRP A 86 8.25 5.31 8.43
C TRP A 86 7.20 6.13 7.68
N GLU A 87 7.62 7.28 7.17
CA GLU A 87 6.90 7.99 6.11
C GLU A 87 7.56 7.61 4.77
N GLY A 88 6.75 7.19 3.81
CA GLY A 88 7.23 6.75 2.51
C GLY A 88 6.63 7.52 1.35
N SER A 89 7.36 7.58 0.23
CA SER A 89 6.86 8.02 -1.07
C SER A 89 7.04 6.92 -2.11
N VAL A 90 5.96 6.60 -2.82
CA VAL A 90 5.99 5.60 -3.90
C VAL A 90 6.87 6.10 -5.04
N ASP A 91 7.78 5.25 -5.51
CA ASP A 91 8.69 5.55 -6.61
C ASP A 91 8.19 4.88 -7.90
N THR A 92 8.13 3.54 -7.93
CA THR A 92 7.56 2.77 -9.04
C THR A 92 6.50 1.78 -8.56
N VAL A 93 5.48 1.53 -9.39
CA VAL A 93 4.40 0.57 -9.10
C VAL A 93 4.48 -0.60 -10.07
N GLY A 94 4.70 -1.79 -9.54
CA GLY A 94 4.68 -3.06 -10.27
C GLY A 94 3.34 -3.80 -10.13
N ILE A 95 3.32 -5.07 -10.57
CA ILE A 95 2.11 -5.91 -10.56
C ILE A 95 1.76 -6.40 -9.15
N SER A 96 2.76 -6.81 -8.37
CA SER A 96 2.60 -7.40 -7.03
C SER A 96 3.27 -6.61 -5.91
N HIS A 97 4.13 -5.66 -6.27
CA HIS A 97 4.98 -4.89 -5.37
C HIS A 97 5.13 -3.46 -5.89
N PHE A 98 5.65 -2.57 -5.06
CA PHE A 98 6.04 -1.22 -5.42
C PHE A 98 7.35 -0.87 -4.72
N THR A 99 8.17 -0.03 -5.35
CA THR A 99 9.36 0.54 -4.72
C THR A 99 9.00 1.86 -4.06
N ALA A 100 9.64 2.15 -2.93
CA ALA A 100 9.42 3.41 -2.23
C ALA A 100 10.68 3.88 -1.51
N GLN A 101 10.78 5.19 -1.38
CA GLN A 101 11.72 5.83 -0.46
C GLN A 101 11.05 5.92 0.91
N LEU A 102 11.78 5.58 1.97
CA LEU A 102 11.30 5.56 3.35
C LEU A 102 12.16 6.46 4.22
N ARG A 103 11.53 7.24 5.10
CA ARG A 103 12.18 8.04 6.13
C ARG A 103 11.61 7.66 7.49
N GLU A 104 12.46 7.33 8.46
CA GLU A 104 12.01 7.03 9.82
C GLU A 104 11.42 8.29 10.45
N THR A 105 10.25 8.18 11.10
CA THR A 105 9.59 9.37 11.68
C THR A 105 9.87 9.62 13.14
N ARG A 106 10.56 8.69 13.82
CA ARG A 106 10.92 8.83 15.24
C ARG A 106 12.44 8.84 15.47
N GLY A 107 13.23 8.68 14.41
CA GLY A 107 14.68 8.78 14.44
C GLY A 107 15.15 10.23 14.34
N ALA A 108 16.33 10.51 14.87
CA ALA A 108 17.05 11.78 14.62
C ALA A 108 17.78 11.77 13.27
N ASP A 109 17.79 10.62 12.59
CA ASP A 109 18.46 10.43 11.32
C ASP A 109 17.51 10.79 10.16
N ASP A 110 17.98 11.63 9.26
CA ASP A 110 17.30 11.98 8.00
C ASP A 110 17.66 10.99 6.87
N ALA A 111 18.26 9.84 7.22
CA ALA A 111 18.52 8.75 6.29
C ALA A 111 17.26 8.34 5.53
N ILE A 112 17.44 8.24 4.20
CA ILE A 112 16.43 7.76 3.27
C ILE A 112 16.80 6.33 2.90
N ASP A 113 15.91 5.40 3.23
CA ASP A 113 16.02 4.02 2.81
C ASP A 113 15.20 3.79 1.53
N VAL A 114 15.59 2.79 0.73
CA VAL A 114 14.80 2.31 -0.40
C VAL A 114 14.32 0.90 -0.10
N ALA A 115 13.02 0.67 -0.24
CA ALA A 115 12.42 -0.64 0.03
C ALA A 115 11.41 -1.05 -1.04
N GLU A 116 11.36 -2.35 -1.30
CA GLU A 116 10.31 -2.99 -2.08
C GLU A 116 9.24 -3.53 -1.14
N LEU A 117 7.99 -3.12 -1.37
CA LEU A 117 6.85 -3.44 -0.51
C LEU A 117 5.77 -4.18 -1.32
N PRO A 118 5.19 -5.27 -0.79
CA PRO A 118 4.14 -5.99 -1.49
C PRO A 118 2.81 -5.23 -1.41
N ILE A 119 2.04 -5.24 -2.50
CA ILE A 119 0.72 -4.60 -2.56
C ILE A 119 -0.27 -5.27 -1.58
N SER A 120 0.00 -6.51 -1.17
CA SER A 120 -0.78 -7.21 -0.13
C SER A 120 -0.74 -6.52 1.23
N ASP A 121 0.30 -5.73 1.52
CA ASP A 121 0.43 -4.97 2.77
C ASP A 121 -0.45 -3.68 2.77
N ILE A 122 -1.05 -3.35 1.62
CA ILE A 122 -2.01 -2.25 1.46
C ILE A 122 -3.45 -2.78 1.65
N PRO A 123 -4.24 -2.17 2.56
CA PRO A 123 -5.67 -2.45 2.69
C PRO A 123 -6.39 -2.29 1.35
N ALA A 124 -7.31 -3.20 1.03
CA ALA A 124 -8.01 -3.19 -0.25
C ALA A 124 -8.68 -1.83 -0.58
N ALA A 125 -9.16 -1.13 0.46
CA ALA A 125 -9.82 0.18 0.34
C ALA A 125 -8.88 1.36 0.04
N ASP A 126 -7.56 1.17 0.14
CA ASP A 126 -6.56 2.20 -0.16
C ASP A 126 -5.70 1.85 -1.39
N ARG A 127 -5.95 0.72 -2.06
CA ARG A 127 -5.17 0.29 -3.23
C ARG A 127 -5.33 1.19 -4.45
N ASP A 128 -6.48 1.82 -4.59
CA ASP A 128 -6.77 2.83 -5.61
C ASP A 128 -5.88 4.08 -5.50
N ARG A 129 -5.26 4.29 -4.33
CA ARG A 129 -4.33 5.40 -4.08
C ARG A 129 -2.88 5.07 -4.39
N LEU A 130 -2.56 3.81 -4.69
CA LEU A 130 -1.20 3.40 -5.05
C LEU A 130 -0.85 3.97 -6.43
N THR A 131 -0.21 5.14 -6.40
CA THR A 131 0.26 5.87 -7.57
C THR A 131 1.67 6.38 -7.30
N GLU A 132 2.49 6.52 -8.34
CA GLU A 132 3.84 7.10 -8.21
C GLU A 132 3.76 8.48 -7.56
N GLY A 133 4.64 8.76 -6.60
CA GLY A 133 4.65 9.99 -5.80
C GLY A 133 3.65 10.00 -4.64
N ALA A 134 2.77 9.00 -4.49
CA ALA A 134 1.85 8.95 -3.36
C ALA A 134 2.58 8.83 -2.02
N ILE A 135 2.10 9.55 -1.00
CA ILE A 135 2.68 9.53 0.36
C ILE A 135 1.92 8.56 1.25
N PHE A 136 2.66 7.71 1.97
CA PHE A 136 2.10 6.71 2.87
C PHE A 136 2.84 6.62 4.21
N ARG A 137 2.18 5.99 5.19
CA ARG A 137 2.79 5.54 6.44
C ARG A 137 3.04 4.05 6.34
N TYR A 138 4.25 3.63 6.64
CA TYR A 138 4.60 2.22 6.77
C TYR A 138 4.78 1.88 8.24
N LEU A 139 3.95 0.98 8.72
CA LEU A 139 3.90 0.57 10.13
C LEU A 139 4.34 -0.88 10.25
N ILE A 140 5.27 -1.13 11.15
CA ILE A 140 5.59 -2.47 11.62
C ILE A 140 5.19 -2.55 13.08
N GLY A 141 4.40 -3.56 13.43
CA GLY A 141 3.87 -3.69 14.78
C GLY A 141 3.39 -5.09 15.10
N TYR A 142 2.66 -5.20 16.20
CA TYR A 142 2.12 -6.45 16.71
C TYR A 142 0.61 -6.33 16.82
N ALA A 143 -0.10 -7.29 16.23
CA ALA A 143 -1.54 -7.43 16.38
C ALA A 143 -1.84 -8.58 17.35
N GLN A 144 -2.79 -8.38 18.25
CA GLN A 144 -3.31 -9.43 19.12
C GLN A 144 -4.66 -9.91 18.59
N ASP A 145 -4.81 -11.22 18.41
CA ASP A 145 -6.10 -11.83 18.06
C ASP A 145 -7.03 -11.96 19.29
N ASP A 146 -8.25 -12.46 19.06
CA ASP A 146 -9.25 -12.69 20.10
C ASP A 146 -8.86 -13.79 21.11
N ARG A 147 -7.90 -14.65 20.74
CA ARG A 147 -7.32 -15.72 21.58
C ARG A 147 -6.09 -15.25 22.35
N GLY A 148 -5.65 -14.01 22.13
CA GLY A 148 -4.47 -13.44 22.77
C GLY A 148 -3.15 -13.72 22.05
N THR A 149 -3.16 -14.40 20.90
CA THR A 149 -1.97 -14.66 20.09
C THR A 149 -1.44 -13.34 19.52
N VAL A 150 -0.16 -13.09 19.73
CA VAL A 150 0.53 -11.90 19.22
C VAL A 150 1.23 -12.23 17.91
N THR A 151 0.86 -11.55 16.83
CA THR A 151 1.46 -11.74 15.49
C THR A 151 2.09 -10.44 15.01
N ARG A 152 3.31 -10.51 14.46
CA ARG A 152 3.95 -9.37 13.81
C ARG A 152 3.22 -9.06 12.49
N LYS A 153 2.79 -7.81 12.32
CA LYS A 153 2.11 -7.33 11.11
C LYS A 153 2.81 -6.10 10.53
N ARG A 154 2.65 -5.96 9.22
CA ARG A 154 3.08 -4.81 8.43
C ARG A 154 1.84 -4.18 7.81
N LEU A 155 1.77 -2.86 7.81
CA LEU A 155 0.63 -2.12 7.28
C LEU A 155 1.11 -0.88 6.53
N VAL A 156 0.51 -0.64 5.37
CA VAL A 156 0.71 0.57 4.57
C VAL A 156 -0.58 1.37 4.52
N TYR A 157 -0.53 2.64 4.93
CA TYR A 157 -1.68 3.55 4.91
C TYR A 157 -1.38 4.79 4.06
N PHE A 158 -2.19 5.04 3.03
CA PHE A 158 -2.03 6.22 2.17
C PHE A 158 -2.68 7.45 2.79
N ARG A 159 -1.94 8.57 2.81
CA ARG A 159 -2.47 9.85 3.27
C ARG A 159 -3.45 10.39 2.22
N LYS A 160 -4.61 10.88 2.66
CA LYS A 160 -5.54 11.59 1.77
C LYS A 160 -4.91 12.90 1.28
N GLY A 161 -4.96 13.13 -0.03
CA GLY A 161 -4.75 14.45 -0.64
C GLY A 161 -3.30 14.93 -0.76
N LYS A 162 -2.30 14.06 -0.63
CA LYS A 162 -0.90 14.44 -0.86
C LYS A 162 -0.21 13.49 -1.84
N ILE A 163 0.09 14.02 -3.02
CA ILE A 163 0.99 13.41 -4.01
C ILE A 163 2.22 14.31 -4.06
N ARG A 164 3.42 13.76 -3.89
CA ARG A 164 4.66 14.49 -4.16
C ARG A 164 4.85 14.59 -5.67
N PRO A 165 5.20 15.77 -6.20
CA PRO A 165 5.52 15.91 -7.61
C PRO A 165 6.77 15.08 -7.93
N LYS A 166 6.80 14.50 -9.14
CA LYS A 166 7.87 13.61 -9.61
C LYS A 166 9.26 14.25 -9.57
N ALA A 167 9.32 15.58 -9.76
CA ALA A 167 10.56 16.36 -9.73
C ALA A 167 11.29 16.24 -8.37
N ASP A 168 10.56 16.28 -7.25
CA ASP A 168 11.15 16.18 -5.91
C ASP A 168 11.76 14.80 -5.65
N VAL A 169 11.16 13.76 -6.25
CA VAL A 169 11.62 12.36 -6.10
C VAL A 169 12.94 12.16 -6.85
N GLN A 170 13.07 12.75 -8.03
CA GLN A 170 14.23 12.59 -8.90
C GLN A 170 15.45 13.38 -8.41
N GLU A 171 15.26 14.58 -7.85
CA GLU A 171 16.33 15.32 -7.18
C GLU A 171 16.90 14.55 -5.97
N SER A 172 16.04 13.90 -5.19
CA SER A 172 16.47 13.07 -4.06
C SER A 172 17.35 11.90 -4.52
N TRP A 173 16.99 11.27 -5.64
CA TRP A 173 17.75 10.18 -6.23
C TRP A 173 19.09 10.63 -6.80
N LEU A 174 19.13 11.75 -7.53
CA LEU A 174 20.37 12.35 -8.04
C LEU A 174 21.32 12.74 -6.90
N LYS A 175 20.78 13.31 -5.82
CA LYS A 175 21.56 13.67 -4.63
C LYS A 175 22.14 12.44 -3.93
N MET A 176 21.36 11.36 -3.84
CA MET A 176 21.83 10.07 -3.32
C MET A 176 22.92 9.47 -4.20
N ALA A 177 22.71 9.38 -5.52
CA ALA A 177 23.70 8.87 -6.47
C ALA A 177 25.01 9.67 -6.42
N ALA A 178 24.92 10.99 -6.24
CA ALA A 178 26.07 11.87 -6.03
C ALA A 178 26.78 11.63 -4.69
N MET A 179 26.04 11.40 -3.60
CA MET A 179 26.63 11.05 -2.30
C MET A 179 27.39 9.72 -2.33
N PHE A 180 26.84 8.68 -2.98
CA PHE A 180 27.50 7.38 -3.09
C PHE A 180 28.70 7.39 -4.06
N SER A 181 28.73 8.29 -5.03
CA SER A 181 29.84 8.41 -5.99
C SER A 181 31.07 9.12 -5.39
N ASN A 182 30.90 9.92 -4.34
CA ASN A 182 31.99 10.75 -3.79
C ASN A 182 32.86 10.03 -2.73
N ASP A 183 32.44 8.85 -2.26
CA ASP A 183 33.13 8.09 -1.19
C ASP A 183 34.15 7.06 -1.74
N GLN A 184 34.42 7.07 -3.05
CA GLN A 184 35.29 6.10 -3.73
C GLN A 184 36.67 6.64 -4.13
N PHE A 185 37.06 7.87 -3.76
CA PHE A 185 38.29 8.50 -4.30
C PHE A 185 39.18 9.26 -3.29
N THR A 186 39.19 8.88 -2.02
CA THR A 186 40.23 9.32 -1.07
C THR A 186 40.95 8.10 -0.50
N GLY A 187 41.85 7.54 -1.31
CA GLY A 187 42.85 6.55 -0.92
C GLY A 187 44.22 6.98 -1.41
#